data_AF-A0A7V2INI5-F1
#
_entry.id   AF-A0A7V2INI5-F1
#
_cell.length_a   1.000
_cell.length_b   1.000
_cell.length_c   1.000
_cell.angle_alpha   90.00
_cell.angle_beta   90.00
_cell.angle_gamma   90.00
#
_symmetry.space_group_name_H-M   'P 1'
#
loop_
_entity.id
_entity.type
_entity.pdbx_description
1 polymer ?
#
loop_
_entity_poly.entity_id
_entity_poly.type
_entity_poly.pdbx_seq_one_letter_code
_entity_poly.pdbx_strand_id
1 'polypeptide(L)' 'ARRLLETTDLELRQVAELVGFRSTAYFGRVFKKRLGVSPGQYRAAARRNKPTAPKGRK' A
#
# COMPACT_ATOMS: atom_id res chain seq x y z
N ALA A 1 1.29 0.64 -9.90
CA ALA A 1 1.00 0.54 -8.44
C ALA A 1 0.53 -0.85 -8.01
N ARG A 2 -0.42 -1.50 -8.70
CA ARG A 2 -0.95 -2.83 -8.34
C ARG A 2 0.14 -3.91 -8.20
N ARG A 3 0.97 -4.07 -9.24
CA ARG A 3 2.13 -5.00 -9.25
C ARG A 3 3.08 -4.80 -8.06
N LEU A 4 3.41 -3.54 -7.71
CA LEU A 4 4.30 -3.21 -6.59
C LEU A 4 3.74 -3.62 -5.21
N LEU A 5 2.42 -3.62 -5.06
CA LEU A 5 1.76 -4.08 -3.82
C LEU A 5 1.70 -5.60 -3.72
N GLU A 6 1.85 -6.30 -4.85
CA GLU A 6 1.81 -7.76 -4.96
C GLU A 6 3.21 -8.38 -4.92
N THR A 7 4.19 -7.72 -5.54
CA THR A 7 5.57 -8.20 -5.63
C THR A 7 6.45 -7.71 -4.50
N THR A 8 6.06 -6.64 -3.80
CA THR A 8 6.97 -5.94 -2.91
C THR A 8 6.42 -5.74 -1.51
N ASP A 9 7.27 -6.01 -0.51
CA ASP A 9 6.96 -5.87 0.91
C ASP A 9 7.04 -4.41 1.42
N LEU A 10 7.10 -3.46 0.49
CA LEU A 10 7.30 -2.04 0.77
C LEU A 10 6.12 -1.44 1.51
N GLU A 11 6.41 -0.45 2.35
CA GLU A 11 5.38 0.30 3.04
C GLU A 11 4.60 1.17 2.05
N LEU A 12 3.34 1.46 2.38
CA LEU A 12 2.46 2.36 1.61
C LEU A 12 3.14 3.69 1.25
N ARG A 13 4.00 4.19 2.15
CA ARG A 13 4.81 5.39 1.93
C ARG A 13 5.83 5.21 0.82
N GLN A 14 6.58 4.12 0.83
CA GLN A 14 7.56 3.84 -0.21
C GLN A 14 6.89 3.58 -1.55
N VAL A 15 5.76 2.86 -1.56
CA VAL A 15 4.97 2.68 -2.78
C VAL A 15 4.51 4.04 -3.30
N ALA A 16 3.95 4.90 -2.44
CA ALA A 16 3.52 6.25 -2.83
C ALA A 16 4.69 7.05 -3.45
N GLU A 17 5.84 7.09 -2.79
CA GLU A 17 7.05 7.78 -3.27
C GLU A 17 7.51 7.23 -4.63
N LEU A 18 7.51 5.91 -4.81
CA LEU A 18 7.88 5.25 -6.07
C LEU A 18 6.93 5.56 -7.22
N VAL A 19 5.65 5.81 -6.96
CA VAL A 19 4.70 6.25 -8.01
C VAL A 19 4.68 7.77 -8.20
N GLY A 20 5.54 8.52 -7.50
CA GLY A 20 5.61 9.98 -7.58
C GLY A 20 4.63 10.73 -6.67
N PHE A 21 4.08 10.07 -5.66
CA PHE A 21 3.21 10.71 -4.66
C PHE A 21 3.99 11.08 -3.41
N ARG A 22 4.06 12.38 -3.12
CA ARG A 22 4.64 12.92 -1.88
C ARG A 22 3.87 12.58 -0.60
N SER A 23 2.61 12.14 -0.73
CA SER A 23 1.73 11.92 0.43
C SER A 23 0.98 10.61 0.32
N THR A 24 1.14 9.76 1.34
CA THR A 24 0.43 8.48 1.49
C THR A 24 -1.08 8.66 1.57
N ALA A 25 -1.55 9.72 2.23
CA ALA A 25 -2.97 10.03 2.32
C ALA A 25 -3.56 10.39 0.94
N TYR A 26 -2.83 11.17 0.15
CA TYR A 26 -3.24 11.55 -1.21
C TYR A 26 -3.19 10.33 -2.15
N PHE A 27 -2.11 9.55 -2.08
CA PHE A 27 -2.00 8.27 -2.78
C PHE A 27 -3.17 7.35 -2.43
N GLY A 28 -3.50 7.20 -1.14
CA GLY A 28 -4.61 6.38 -0.68
C GLY A 28 -5.95 6.79 -1.27
N ARG A 29 -6.24 8.11 -1.32
CA ARG A 29 -7.46 8.63 -1.96
C ARG A 29 -7.49 8.38 -3.47
N VAL A 30 -6.40 8.68 -4.17
CA VAL A 30 -6.31 8.49 -5.62
C VAL A 30 -6.39 7.01 -5.98
N PHE A 31 -5.67 6.16 -5.24
CA PHE A 31 -5.66 4.71 -5.42
C PHE A 31 -7.06 4.13 -5.16
N LYS A 32 -7.72 4.51 -4.06
CA LYS A 32 -9.11 4.09 -3.80
C LYS A 32 -10.07 4.60 -4.87
N LYS A 33 -9.90 5.83 -5.36
CA LYS A 33 -10.72 6.37 -6.46
C LYS A 33 -10.51 5.60 -7.77
N ARG A 34 -9.30 5.10 -8.03
CA ARG A 34 -8.99 4.35 -9.26
C ARG A 34 -9.31 2.85 -9.18
N LEU A 35 -9.11 2.22 -8.03
CA LEU A 35 -9.23 0.76 -7.82
C LEU A 35 -10.42 0.36 -6.96
N GLY A 36 -11.17 1.32 -6.40
CA GLY A 36 -12.30 1.09 -5.50
C GLY A 36 -11.91 0.72 -4.07
N VAL A 37 -10.65 0.30 -3.85
CA VAL A 37 -10.17 -0.20 -2.55
C VAL A 37 -8.95 0.58 -2.08
N SER A 38 -8.83 0.78 -0.77
CA SER A 38 -7.66 1.44 -0.20
C SER A 38 -6.42 0.56 -0.40
N PRO A 39 -5.23 1.13 -0.67
CA PRO A 39 -4.02 0.33 -0.90
C PRO A 39 -3.60 -0.47 0.34
N GLY A 40 -3.95 -0.02 1.55
CA GLY A 40 -3.81 -0.80 2.78
C GLY A 40 -4.77 -2.00 2.86
N GLN A 41 -6.01 -1.86 2.40
CA GLN A 41 -6.95 -2.99 2.28
C GLN A 41 -6.52 -3.95 1.17
N TYR A 42 -6.05 -3.44 0.03
CA TYR A 42 -5.52 -4.26 -1.06
C TYR A 42 -4.34 -5.11 -0.57
N ARG A 43 -3.41 -4.50 0.19
CA ARG A 43 -2.31 -5.22 0.85
C ARG A 43 -2.81 -6.22 1.89
N ALA A 44 -3.77 -5.85 2.72
CA ALA A 44 -4.33 -6.75 3.74
C ALA A 44 -5.04 -7.96 3.12
N ALA A 45 -5.79 -7.75 2.03
CA ALA A 45 -6.43 -8.82 1.27
C ALA A 45 -5.39 -9.75 0.62
N ALA A 46 -4.33 -9.20 0.03
CA ALA A 46 -3.22 -9.99 -0.51
C ALA A 46 -2.42 -10.73 0.59
N ARG A 47 -2.34 -10.16 1.80
CA ARG A 47 -1.61 -10.70 2.96
C ARG A 47 -2.44 -11.61 3.87
N ARG A 48 -3.72 -11.84 3.58
CA ARG A 48 -4.53 -12.80 4.34
C ARG A 48 -3.93 -14.21 4.36
N ASN A 49 -2.92 -14.48 3.53
CA ASN A 49 -2.16 -15.72 3.46
C ASN A 49 -0.69 -15.65 3.98
N LYS A 50 -0.20 -14.54 4.54
CA LYS A 50 1.13 -14.50 5.22
C LYS A 50 1.12 -13.58 6.44
N PRO A 51 1.48 -14.07 7.65
CA PRO A 51 1.58 -13.25 8.84
C PRO A 51 2.83 -12.38 8.73
N THR A 52 2.66 -11.08 8.47
CA THR A 52 3.79 -10.14 8.46
C THR A 52 3.69 -9.24 9.68
N ALA A 53 4.74 -9.34 10.49
CA ALA A 53 5.01 -8.76 11.79
C ALA A 53 4.59 -7.29 12.01
N PRO A 54 4.33 -6.90 13.27
CA PRO A 54 4.05 -5.52 13.65
C PRO A 54 5.32 -4.70 13.51
N LYS A 55 5.37 -3.77 12.56
CA LYS A 55 6.48 -2.81 12.48
C LYS A 55 6.13 -1.61 13.36
N GLY A 56 6.75 -1.61 14.54
CA GLY A 56 6.67 -0.55 15.52
C GLY A 56 6.92 0.83 14.90
N ARG A 57 6.08 1.78 15.30
CA ARG A 57 6.46 3.19 15.30
C ARG A 57 7.28 3.40 16.58
N LYS A 58 8.57 3.71 16.42
CA LYS A 58 9.34 4.37 17.49
C LYS A 58 8.71 5.72 17.79
#